data_AF-A0A4W5RGD2-F1
#
_entry.id   AF-A0A4W5RGD2-F1
#
_cell.length_a   1.000
_cell.length_b   1.000
_cell.length_c   1.000
_cell.angle_alpha   90.00
_cell.angle_beta   90.00
_cell.angle_gamma   90.00
#
_symmetry.space_group_name_H-M   'P 1'
#
loop_
_entity.id
_entity.type
_entity.pdbx_description
1 polymer ?
#
loop_
_entity_poly.entity_id
_entity_poly.type
_entity_poly.pdbx_seq_one_letter_code
_entity_poly.pdbx_strand_id
1 'polypeptide(L)'
;MKVLEAKVNEVKINEAREHYRPVAVRSSLLYFIMNDLNKINPMYQFSLKAFNVVFHKAVEQAEVCEDVRSRVNTLIDGITYSTFNYISRGLFERDKLTFTAQLAFQLLLMSKEIDVRELDFLLRFNIDHSYICPVDFLSNQAWSAIKTMSFTDEFRGLDRDIEGSPKRWKKAVESECPEKEKFPQEWKAKSSLQKLIMMRALRPDRMTYAVR
;
A
#
# COMPACT_ATOMS: atom_id res chain seq x y z
N MET A 1 -51.68 -5.56 -10.35
CA MET A 1 -50.73 -5.39 -11.48
C MET A 1 -49.53 -4.54 -11.08
N LYS A 2 -49.69 -3.26 -10.70
CA LYS A 2 -48.59 -2.37 -10.26
C LYS A 2 -47.71 -2.91 -9.11
N VAL A 3 -48.29 -3.65 -8.15
CA VAL A 3 -47.54 -4.24 -7.02
C VAL A 3 -46.63 -5.39 -7.47
N LEU A 4 -47.04 -6.17 -8.48
CA LEU A 4 -46.20 -7.25 -9.02
C LEU A 4 -45.03 -6.68 -9.82
N GLU A 5 -45.28 -5.67 -10.66
CA GLU A 5 -44.22 -4.97 -11.41
C GLU A 5 -43.21 -4.29 -10.49
N ALA A 6 -43.68 -3.68 -9.40
CA ALA A 6 -42.81 -3.10 -8.38
C ALA A 6 -41.87 -4.13 -7.75
N LYS A 7 -42.39 -5.32 -7.39
CA LYS A 7 -41.56 -6.42 -6.84
C LYS A 7 -40.51 -6.91 -7.83
N VAL A 8 -40.86 -7.05 -9.10
CA VAL A 8 -39.91 -7.48 -10.14
C VAL A 8 -38.82 -6.42 -10.35
N ASN A 9 -39.18 -5.13 -10.35
CA ASN A 9 -38.19 -4.05 -10.46
C ASN A 9 -37.30 -3.95 -9.22
N GLU A 10 -37.84 -4.14 -8.02
CA GLU A 10 -37.09 -4.16 -6.77
C GLU A 10 -35.97 -5.21 -6.81
N VAL A 11 -36.29 -6.44 -7.25
CA VAL A 11 -35.30 -7.51 -7.40
C VAL A 11 -34.19 -7.11 -8.36
N LYS A 12 -34.54 -6.58 -9.55
CA LYS A 12 -33.55 -6.13 -10.56
C LYS A 12 -32.65 -5.01 -10.04
N ILE A 13 -33.21 -4.05 -9.30
CA ILE A 13 -32.45 -2.95 -8.69
C ILE A 13 -31.49 -3.52 -7.64
N ASN A 14 -31.94 -4.48 -6.83
CA ASN A 14 -31.10 -5.08 -5.80
C ASN A 14 -29.95 -5.89 -6.41
N GLU A 15 -30.21 -6.67 -7.47
CA GLU A 15 -29.17 -7.38 -8.23
C GLU A 15 -28.14 -6.41 -8.81
N ALA A 16 -28.59 -5.34 -9.48
CA ALA A 16 -27.69 -4.32 -10.00
C ALA A 16 -26.87 -3.66 -8.88
N ARG A 17 -27.49 -3.36 -7.72
CA ARG A 17 -26.81 -2.78 -6.57
C ARG A 17 -25.66 -3.66 -6.08
N GLU A 18 -25.85 -4.98 -6.02
CA GLU A 18 -24.80 -5.91 -5.60
C GLU A 18 -23.63 -5.94 -6.60
N HIS A 19 -23.91 -5.89 -7.90
CA HIS A 19 -22.84 -5.82 -8.90
C HIS A 19 -21.96 -4.56 -8.78
N TYR A 20 -22.55 -3.41 -8.46
CA TYR A 20 -21.82 -2.15 -8.32
C TYR A 20 -21.32 -1.87 -6.89
N ARG A 21 -21.64 -2.72 -5.91
CA ARG A 21 -21.15 -2.59 -4.52
C ARG A 21 -19.62 -2.44 -4.43
N PRO A 22 -18.78 -3.16 -5.21
CA PRO A 22 -17.33 -2.96 -5.21
C PRO A 22 -16.90 -1.53 -5.57
N VAL A 23 -17.61 -0.88 -6.50
CA VAL A 23 -17.36 0.52 -6.87
C VAL A 23 -17.61 1.42 -5.68
N ALA A 24 -18.75 1.25 -4.99
CA ALA A 24 -19.09 2.04 -3.81
C ALA A 24 -18.09 1.86 -2.66
N VAL A 25 -17.62 0.63 -2.41
CA VAL A 25 -16.59 0.33 -1.41
C VAL A 25 -15.27 1.03 -1.77
N ARG A 26 -14.82 0.93 -3.02
CA ARG A 26 -13.61 1.62 -3.51
C ARG A 26 -13.72 3.13 -3.34
N SER A 27 -14.83 3.72 -3.77
CA SER A 27 -15.06 5.17 -3.66
C SER A 27 -15.10 5.64 -2.22
N SER A 28 -15.71 4.86 -1.32
CA SER A 28 -15.72 5.17 0.10
C SER A 28 -14.31 5.18 0.69
N LEU A 29 -13.48 4.19 0.36
CA LEU A 29 -12.07 4.15 0.78
C LEU A 29 -11.31 5.38 0.29
N LEU A 30 -11.43 5.72 -0.99
CA LEU A 30 -10.77 6.87 -1.59
C LEU A 30 -11.19 8.20 -0.93
N TYR A 31 -12.47 8.37 -0.63
CA TYR A 31 -12.97 9.54 0.10
C TYR A 31 -12.36 9.66 1.50
N PHE A 32 -12.31 8.56 2.26
CA PHE A 32 -11.73 8.60 3.61
C PHE A 32 -10.22 8.86 3.58
N ILE A 33 -9.49 8.30 2.62
CA ILE A 33 -8.07 8.63 2.41
C ILE A 33 -7.92 10.13 2.12
N MET A 34 -8.72 10.67 1.19
CA MET A 34 -8.73 12.10 0.84
C MET A 34 -9.04 13.00 2.05
N ASN A 35 -10.05 12.64 2.83
CA ASN A 35 -10.46 13.37 4.02
C ASN A 35 -9.36 13.37 5.09
N ASP A 36 -8.67 12.24 5.27
CA ASP A 36 -7.62 12.08 6.27
C ASP A 36 -6.30 12.79 5.94
N LEU A 37 -6.15 13.36 4.74
CA LEU A 37 -4.95 14.13 4.38
C LEU A 37 -4.76 15.37 5.27
N ASN A 38 -5.83 15.90 5.87
CA ASN A 38 -5.72 16.99 6.84
C ASN A 38 -4.84 16.62 8.06
N LYS A 39 -4.74 15.32 8.38
CA LYS A 39 -3.90 14.80 9.46
C LYS A 39 -2.41 14.87 9.12
N ILE A 40 -2.07 14.87 7.83
CA ILE A 40 -0.69 15.06 7.33
C ILE A 40 -0.35 16.54 7.34
N ASN A 41 -1.25 17.38 6.81
CA ASN A 41 -1.09 18.82 6.79
C ASN A 41 -2.47 19.49 6.87
N PRO A 42 -2.70 20.42 7.81
CA PRO A 42 -3.99 21.10 7.97
C PRO A 42 -4.48 21.85 6.72
N MET A 43 -3.61 22.14 5.75
CA MET A 43 -3.98 22.75 4.46
C MET A 43 -4.70 21.77 3.51
N TYR A 44 -4.55 20.46 3.69
CA TYR A 44 -5.17 19.44 2.83
C TYR A 44 -6.60 19.16 3.26
N GLN A 45 -7.47 20.16 3.09
CA GLN A 45 -8.89 20.05 3.39
C GLN A 45 -9.69 19.82 2.12
N PHE A 46 -10.39 18.70 2.11
CA PHE A 46 -11.23 18.29 1.01
C PHE A 46 -12.64 18.01 1.51
N SER A 47 -13.65 18.45 0.76
CA SER A 47 -15.05 18.21 1.10
C SER A 47 -15.60 17.03 0.32
N LEU A 48 -16.66 16.40 0.84
CA LEU A 48 -17.45 15.42 0.10
C LEU A 48 -17.97 15.99 -1.22
N LYS A 49 -18.32 17.28 -1.25
CA LYS A 49 -18.75 17.97 -2.48
C LYS A 49 -17.65 17.95 -3.54
N ALA A 50 -16.40 18.23 -3.16
CA ALA A 50 -15.26 18.15 -4.08
C ALA A 50 -15.04 16.72 -4.59
N PHE A 51 -15.10 15.73 -3.70
CA PHE A 51 -14.99 14.32 -4.09
C PHE A 51 -16.10 13.91 -5.06
N ASN A 52 -17.36 14.29 -4.82
CA ASN A 52 -18.48 13.98 -5.71
C ASN A 52 -18.29 14.53 -7.13
N VAL A 53 -17.74 15.73 -7.27
CA VAL A 53 -17.44 16.30 -8.59
C VAL A 53 -16.42 15.42 -9.34
N VAL A 54 -15.38 14.96 -8.66
CA VAL A 54 -14.36 14.08 -9.25
C VAL A 54 -14.95 12.71 -9.58
N PHE A 55 -15.75 12.15 -8.67
CA PHE A 55 -16.43 10.87 -8.84
C PHE A 55 -17.37 10.87 -10.05
N HIS A 56 -18.29 11.84 -10.15
CA HIS A 56 -19.23 11.92 -11.27
C HIS A 56 -18.51 12.10 -12.59
N LYS A 57 -17.50 12.97 -12.63
CA LYS A 57 -16.67 13.14 -13.83
C LYS A 57 -15.98 11.83 -14.25
N ALA A 58 -15.45 11.07 -13.30
CA ALA A 58 -14.83 9.78 -13.59
C ALA A 58 -15.84 8.74 -14.12
N VAL A 59 -17.06 8.73 -13.58
CA VAL A 59 -18.14 7.84 -14.04
C VAL A 59 -18.61 8.19 -15.46
N GLU A 60 -18.73 9.49 -15.76
CA GLU A 60 -19.10 10.00 -17.09
C GLU A 60 -18.04 9.70 -18.15
N GLN A 61 -16.76 9.76 -17.77
CA GLN A 61 -15.62 9.50 -18.66
C GLN A 61 -15.31 8.01 -18.83
N ALA A 62 -15.79 7.15 -17.94
CA ALA A 62 -15.55 5.72 -18.02
C ALA A 62 -16.17 5.12 -19.28
N GLU A 63 -15.41 4.29 -19.99
CA GLU A 63 -15.85 3.63 -21.23
C GLU A 63 -17.03 2.68 -20.98
N VAL A 64 -18.01 2.71 -21.89
CA VAL A 64 -19.14 1.78 -21.86
C VAL A 64 -18.63 0.37 -22.17
N CYS A 65 -18.99 -0.60 -21.35
CA CYS A 65 -18.63 -2.01 -21.54
C CYS A 65 -19.89 -2.84 -21.74
N GLU A 66 -19.79 -3.92 -22.52
CA GLU A 66 -20.90 -4.85 -22.75
C GLU A 66 -21.23 -5.66 -21.50
N ASP A 67 -20.22 -6.04 -20.72
CA ASP A 67 -20.39 -6.81 -19.50
C ASP A 67 -20.23 -5.96 -18.23
N VAL A 68 -21.05 -6.29 -17.23
CA VAL A 68 -21.12 -5.55 -15.95
C VAL A 68 -19.80 -5.64 -15.19
N ARG A 69 -19.07 -6.76 -15.28
CA ARG A 69 -17.83 -6.96 -14.53
C ARG A 69 -16.72 -6.04 -15.07
N SER A 70 -16.54 -5.99 -16.39
CA SER A 70 -15.59 -5.07 -17.03
C SER A 70 -15.99 -3.63 -16.77
N ARG A 71 -17.29 -3.29 -16.84
CA ARG A 71 -17.77 -1.95 -16.48
C ARG A 71 -17.39 -1.58 -15.03
N VAL A 72 -17.57 -2.49 -14.08
CA VAL A 72 -17.20 -2.28 -12.67
C VAL A 72 -15.69 -2.06 -12.51
N ASN A 73 -14.86 -2.83 -13.18
CA ASN A 73 -13.40 -2.67 -13.14
C ASN A 73 -12.98 -1.33 -13.76
N THR A 74 -13.48 -0.98 -14.93
CA THR A 74 -13.22 0.30 -15.60
C THR A 74 -13.63 1.50 -14.73
N LEU A 75 -14.76 1.41 -14.04
CA LEU A 75 -15.20 2.44 -13.08
C LEU A 75 -14.25 2.53 -11.89
N ILE A 76 -13.86 1.40 -11.29
CA ILE A 76 -12.92 1.36 -10.17
C ILE A 76 -11.59 2.03 -10.56
N ASP A 77 -11.04 1.69 -11.72
CA ASP A 77 -9.77 2.23 -12.19
C ASP A 77 -9.89 3.72 -12.53
N GLY A 78 -10.93 4.11 -13.26
CA GLY A 78 -11.19 5.49 -13.64
C GLY A 78 -11.40 6.42 -12.43
N ILE A 79 -12.15 5.97 -11.42
CA ILE A 79 -12.37 6.71 -10.18
C ILE A 79 -11.06 6.78 -9.38
N THR A 80 -10.35 5.66 -9.22
CA THR A 80 -9.07 5.61 -8.50
C THR A 80 -8.05 6.58 -9.10
N TYR A 81 -7.87 6.54 -10.43
CA TYR A 81 -6.94 7.40 -11.16
C TYR A 81 -7.34 8.87 -11.10
N SER A 82 -8.63 9.17 -11.29
CA SER A 82 -9.14 10.54 -11.25
C SER A 82 -9.02 11.16 -9.85
N THR A 83 -9.33 10.40 -8.80
CA THR A 83 -9.15 10.84 -7.41
C THR A 83 -7.67 11.01 -7.07
N PHE A 84 -6.81 10.06 -7.45
CA PHE A 84 -5.36 10.18 -7.26
C PHE A 84 -4.81 11.46 -7.90
N ASN A 85 -5.14 11.72 -9.17
CA ASN A 85 -4.69 12.93 -9.86
C ASN A 85 -5.26 14.21 -9.26
N TYR A 86 -6.51 14.20 -8.82
CA TYR A 86 -7.11 15.36 -8.16
C TYR A 86 -6.37 15.70 -6.85
N ILE A 87 -6.13 14.69 -6.01
CA ILE A 87 -5.40 14.86 -4.75
C ILE A 87 -3.96 15.29 -5.03
N SER A 88 -3.23 14.55 -5.85
CA SER A 88 -1.80 14.79 -6.13
C SER A 88 -1.54 16.21 -6.68
N ARG A 89 -2.48 16.82 -7.40
CA ARG A 89 -2.36 18.22 -7.86
C ARG A 89 -2.45 19.24 -6.72
N GLY A 90 -3.15 18.92 -5.64
CA GLY A 90 -3.33 19.78 -4.47
C GLY A 90 -2.29 19.57 -3.35
N LEU A 91 -1.41 18.57 -3.47
CA LEU A 91 -0.39 18.27 -2.46
C LEU A 91 0.95 18.94 -2.77
N PHE A 92 1.66 19.36 -1.72
CA PHE A 92 3.07 19.70 -1.83
C PHE A 92 3.90 18.47 -2.22
N GLU A 93 4.97 18.69 -3.00
CA GLU A 93 5.82 17.61 -3.51
C GLU A 93 6.34 16.67 -2.42
N ARG A 94 6.70 17.24 -1.26
CA ARG A 94 7.20 16.49 -0.10
C ARG A 94 6.20 15.47 0.47
N ASP A 95 4.89 15.70 0.29
CA ASP A 95 3.83 14.88 0.88
C ASP A 95 3.25 13.87 -0.12
N LYS A 96 3.56 14.01 -1.42
CA LYS A 96 3.02 13.12 -2.47
C LYS A 96 3.43 11.67 -2.30
N LEU A 97 4.68 11.40 -1.88
CA LEU A 97 5.14 10.03 -1.67
C LEU A 97 4.38 9.37 -0.51
N THR A 98 4.20 10.09 0.60
CA THR A 98 3.42 9.61 1.75
C THR A 98 1.99 9.29 1.36
N PHE A 99 1.32 10.19 0.63
CA PHE A 99 -0.02 9.94 0.09
C PHE A 99 -0.05 8.71 -0.84
N THR A 100 0.89 8.63 -1.77
CA THR A 100 0.95 7.53 -2.75
C THR A 100 1.15 6.18 -2.05
N ALA A 101 2.05 6.12 -1.08
CA ALA A 101 2.28 4.93 -0.27
C ALA A 101 1.04 4.55 0.56
N GLN A 102 0.41 5.53 1.23
CA GLN A 102 -0.82 5.30 1.98
C GLN A 102 -1.94 4.76 1.09
N LEU A 103 -2.15 5.37 -0.09
CA LEU A 103 -3.12 4.90 -1.06
C LEU A 103 -2.82 3.46 -1.47
N ALA A 104 -1.59 3.18 -1.93
CA ALA A 104 -1.19 1.84 -2.37
C ALA A 104 -1.42 0.79 -1.27
N PHE A 105 -0.97 1.03 -0.03
CA PHE A 105 -1.15 0.10 1.07
C PHE A 105 -2.61 -0.15 1.41
N GLN A 106 -3.45 0.88 1.42
CA GLN A 106 -4.88 0.72 1.68
C GLN A 106 -5.58 -0.08 0.58
N LEU A 107 -5.22 0.13 -0.69
CA LEU A 107 -5.77 -0.64 -1.80
C LEU A 107 -5.33 -2.11 -1.75
N LEU A 108 -4.05 -2.38 -1.45
CA LEU A 108 -3.50 -3.73 -1.32
C LEU A 108 -4.06 -4.49 -0.10
N LEU A 109 -4.30 -3.80 1.02
CA LEU A 109 -4.99 -4.39 2.17
C LEU A 109 -6.43 -4.76 1.82
N MET A 110 -7.14 -3.89 1.11
CA MET A 110 -8.52 -4.14 0.70
C MET A 110 -8.62 -5.32 -0.28
N SER A 111 -7.65 -5.50 -1.17
CA SER A 111 -7.55 -6.67 -2.05
C SER A 111 -6.96 -7.91 -1.37
N LYS A 112 -6.52 -7.81 -0.10
CA LYS A 112 -5.86 -8.86 0.68
C LYS A 112 -4.56 -9.37 0.04
N GLU A 113 -3.85 -8.49 -0.67
CA GLU A 113 -2.56 -8.78 -1.29
C GLU A 113 -1.37 -8.60 -0.34
N ILE A 114 -1.59 -7.89 0.78
CA ILE A 114 -0.60 -7.72 1.84
C ILE A 114 -1.17 -8.03 3.21
N ASP A 115 -0.32 -8.50 4.12
CA ASP A 115 -0.70 -8.78 5.51
C ASP A 115 -0.68 -7.51 6.37
N VAL A 116 -1.69 -7.37 7.24
CA VAL A 116 -1.85 -6.20 8.10
C VAL A 116 -0.76 -6.11 9.18
N ARG A 117 -0.25 -7.25 9.66
CA ARG A 117 0.80 -7.31 10.68
C ARG A 117 2.15 -6.99 10.06
N GLU A 118 2.42 -7.48 8.85
CA GLU A 118 3.61 -7.07 8.09
C GLU A 118 3.62 -5.56 7.84
N LEU A 119 2.47 -4.98 7.44
CA LEU A 119 2.39 -3.54 7.24
C LEU A 119 2.54 -2.76 8.55
N ASP A 120 1.91 -3.20 9.65
CA ASP A 120 2.05 -2.57 10.95
C ASP A 120 3.51 -2.60 11.43
N PHE A 121 4.19 -3.73 11.23
CA PHE A 121 5.63 -3.85 11.47
C PHE A 121 6.44 -2.90 10.58
N LEU A 122 6.15 -2.86 9.28
CA LEU A 122 6.81 -1.92 8.37
C LEU A 122 6.66 -0.49 8.87
N LEU A 123 5.48 -0.07 9.34
CA LEU A 123 5.20 1.32 9.70
C LEU A 123 5.72 1.71 11.08
N ARG A 124 5.41 0.91 12.11
CA ARG A 124 5.77 1.18 13.51
C ARG A 124 7.21 0.81 13.81
N PHE A 125 7.67 -0.30 13.23
CA PHE A 125 9.03 -0.81 13.37
C PHE A 125 9.45 -0.93 14.83
N ASN A 126 8.56 -1.56 15.61
CA ASN A 126 8.75 -1.76 17.05
C ASN A 126 9.88 -2.76 17.28
N ILE A 127 10.93 -2.32 17.96
CA ILE A 127 12.09 -3.14 18.35
C ILE A 127 12.07 -3.23 19.87
N ASP A 128 11.66 -4.38 20.39
CA ASP A 128 11.43 -4.54 21.84
C ASP A 128 12.72 -4.77 22.63
N HIS A 129 13.75 -5.32 21.98
CA HIS A 129 15.01 -5.72 22.62
C HIS A 129 16.21 -5.22 21.83
N SER A 130 17.24 -4.78 22.55
CA SER A 130 18.51 -4.39 21.97
C SER A 130 19.48 -5.57 21.97
N TYR A 131 20.06 -5.86 20.81
CA TYR A 131 21.06 -6.89 20.61
C TYR A 131 22.35 -6.25 20.08
N ILE A 132 23.49 -6.81 20.51
CA ILE A 132 24.80 -6.41 19.98
C ILE A 132 24.95 -7.01 18.59
N CYS A 133 25.30 -6.16 17.62
CA CYS A 133 25.53 -6.57 16.26
C CYS A 133 26.84 -7.40 16.15
N PRO A 134 26.79 -8.62 15.57
CA PRO A 134 27.98 -9.45 15.38
C PRO A 134 28.80 -9.04 14.14
N VAL A 135 28.31 -8.11 13.31
CA VAL A 135 28.96 -7.65 12.08
C VAL A 135 29.28 -6.16 12.12
N ASP A 136 30.34 -5.75 11.43
CA ASP A 136 30.89 -4.39 11.49
C ASP A 136 30.14 -3.36 10.63
N PHE A 137 29.33 -3.81 9.68
CA PHE A 137 28.64 -2.97 8.68
C PHE A 137 27.17 -2.67 9.03
N LEU A 138 26.66 -3.18 10.16
CA LEU A 138 25.31 -2.89 10.65
C LEU A 138 25.38 -2.31 12.07
N SER A 139 24.46 -1.40 12.38
CA SER A 139 24.30 -0.88 13.74
C SER A 139 23.59 -1.89 14.64
N ASN A 140 23.77 -1.76 15.96
CA ASN A 140 23.01 -2.54 16.94
C ASN A 140 21.49 -2.38 16.76
N GLN A 141 21.03 -1.20 16.36
CA GLN A 141 19.61 -0.93 16.11
C GLN A 141 19.10 -1.70 14.87
N ALA A 142 19.82 -1.64 13.75
CA ALA A 142 19.49 -2.39 12.54
C ALA A 142 19.50 -3.91 12.81
N TRP A 143 20.52 -4.38 13.55
CA TRP A 143 20.62 -5.77 13.96
C TRP A 143 19.47 -6.21 14.85
N SER A 144 19.08 -5.37 15.81
CA SER A 144 17.95 -5.66 16.70
C SER A 144 16.64 -5.79 15.91
N ALA A 145 16.43 -4.97 14.89
CA ALA A 145 15.29 -5.13 13.97
C ALA A 145 15.35 -6.48 13.24
N ILE A 146 16.53 -6.87 12.73
CA ILE A 146 16.74 -8.15 12.06
C ILE A 146 16.42 -9.33 12.98
N LYS A 147 16.86 -9.28 14.24
CA LYS A 147 16.55 -10.31 15.25
C LYS A 147 15.06 -10.35 15.57
N THR A 148 14.40 -9.21 15.72
CA THR A 148 12.95 -9.17 15.93
C THR A 148 12.20 -9.79 14.76
N MET A 149 12.61 -9.47 13.52
CA MET A 149 12.03 -10.06 12.32
C MET A 149 12.26 -11.57 12.25
N SER A 150 13.44 -12.07 12.63
CA SER A 150 13.75 -13.50 12.50
C SER A 150 12.91 -14.43 13.37
N PHE A 151 12.14 -13.88 14.33
CA PHE A 151 11.12 -14.62 15.08
C PHE A 151 9.81 -14.87 14.31
N THR A 152 9.59 -14.16 13.21
CA THR A 152 8.45 -14.42 12.31
C THR A 152 8.81 -15.51 11.32
N ASP A 153 7.81 -16.26 10.85
CA ASP A 153 8.02 -17.37 9.92
C ASP A 153 8.56 -16.87 8.57
N GLU A 154 8.16 -15.67 8.16
CA GLU A 154 8.53 -15.04 6.91
C GLU A 154 9.99 -14.60 6.89
N PHE A 155 10.63 -14.32 8.03
CA PHE A 155 12.04 -13.91 8.08
C PHE A 155 12.93 -14.87 8.88
N ARG A 156 12.42 -16.07 9.18
CA ARG A 156 13.15 -17.09 9.93
C ARG A 156 14.52 -17.38 9.30
N GLY A 157 15.56 -17.22 10.11
CA GLY A 157 16.95 -17.49 9.69
C GLY A 157 17.67 -16.32 9.02
N LEU A 158 17.03 -15.15 8.85
CA LEU A 158 17.67 -13.95 8.28
C LEU A 158 18.91 -13.52 9.06
N ASP A 159 18.82 -13.51 10.38
CA ASP A 159 19.94 -13.22 11.28
C ASP A 159 21.11 -14.19 11.06
N ARG A 160 20.82 -15.49 11.04
CA ARG A 160 21.83 -16.54 10.83
C ARG A 160 22.49 -16.45 9.45
N ASP A 161 21.75 -16.11 8.41
CA ASP A 161 22.31 -15.95 7.06
C ASP A 161 23.23 -14.71 6.97
N ILE A 162 22.87 -13.62 7.64
CA ILE A 162 23.72 -12.41 7.73
C ILE A 162 25.02 -12.72 8.48
N GLU A 163 24.94 -13.42 9.62
CA GLU A 163 26.10 -13.86 10.39
C GLU A 163 26.98 -14.87 9.61
N GLY A 164 26.35 -15.81 8.90
CA GLY A 164 27.05 -16.87 8.16
C GLY A 164 27.69 -16.39 6.86
N SER A 165 27.15 -15.35 6.23
CA SER A 165 27.62 -14.82 4.94
C SER A 165 27.88 -13.30 4.95
N PRO A 166 28.70 -12.77 5.89
CA PRO A 166 28.81 -11.33 6.13
C PRO A 166 29.33 -10.56 4.91
N LYS A 167 30.27 -11.11 4.15
CA LYS A 167 30.82 -10.45 2.93
C LYS A 167 29.74 -10.16 1.88
N ARG A 168 28.75 -11.04 1.72
CA ARG A 168 27.68 -10.89 0.73
C ARG A 168 26.68 -9.82 1.17
N TRP A 169 26.30 -9.86 2.44
CA TRP A 169 25.39 -8.89 3.03
C TRP A 169 26.02 -7.50 3.13
N LYS A 170 27.32 -7.42 3.47
CA LYS A 170 28.08 -6.18 3.43
C LYS A 170 28.01 -5.51 2.06
N LYS A 171 28.25 -6.27 0.98
CA LYS A 171 28.12 -5.76 -0.40
C LYS A 171 26.71 -5.22 -0.70
N ALA A 172 25.66 -5.91 -0.28
CA ALA A 172 24.29 -5.47 -0.52
C ALA A 172 23.93 -4.23 0.32
N VAL A 173 24.34 -4.18 1.59
CA VAL A 173 24.09 -3.07 2.50
C VAL A 173 24.87 -1.83 2.10
N GLU A 174 26.13 -1.97 1.69
CA GLU A 174 27.01 -0.86 1.30
C GLU A 174 26.80 -0.41 -0.16
N SER A 175 25.89 -1.05 -0.91
CA SER A 175 25.52 -0.61 -2.25
C SER A 175 25.00 0.83 -2.24
N GLU A 176 25.28 1.60 -3.29
CA GLU A 176 24.75 2.96 -3.43
C GLU A 176 23.24 2.97 -3.71
N CYS A 177 22.75 1.96 -4.44
CA CYS A 177 21.35 1.81 -4.86
C CYS A 177 20.80 0.42 -4.48
N PRO A 178 20.77 0.06 -3.20
CA PRO A 178 20.35 -1.27 -2.72
C PRO A 178 18.92 -1.62 -3.14
N GLU A 179 18.04 -0.63 -3.31
CA GLU A 179 16.68 -0.82 -3.79
C GLU A 179 16.57 -1.37 -5.22
N LYS A 180 17.63 -1.23 -6.03
CA LYS A 180 17.71 -1.77 -7.41
C LYS A 180 18.37 -3.14 -7.46
N GLU A 181 19.01 -3.58 -6.37
CA GLU A 181 19.70 -4.84 -6.31
C GLU A 181 18.75 -5.98 -5.92
N LYS A 182 19.10 -7.20 -6.34
CA LYS A 182 18.38 -8.39 -5.89
C LYS A 182 18.96 -8.82 -4.55
N PHE A 183 18.09 -9.04 -3.57
CA PHE A 183 18.50 -9.63 -2.30
C PHE A 183 19.18 -10.99 -2.50
N PRO A 184 20.08 -11.41 -1.59
CA PRO A 184 20.74 -12.70 -1.65
C PRO A 184 19.79 -13.91 -1.65
N GLN A 185 20.21 -15.01 -2.26
CA GLN A 185 19.62 -16.36 -2.12
C GLN A 185 18.08 -16.40 -2.17
N GLU A 186 17.43 -16.84 -1.08
CA GLU A 186 15.98 -17.00 -0.96
C GLU A 186 15.26 -15.67 -0.69
N TRP A 187 15.97 -14.67 -0.17
CA TRP A 187 15.42 -13.35 0.13
C TRP A 187 14.97 -12.60 -1.12
N LYS A 188 15.50 -12.95 -2.31
CA LYS A 188 15.00 -12.42 -3.60
C LYS A 188 13.55 -12.80 -3.90
N ALA A 189 13.06 -13.91 -3.34
CA ALA A 189 11.71 -14.43 -3.58
C ALA A 189 10.66 -13.82 -2.64
N LYS A 190 11.07 -12.97 -1.68
CA LYS A 190 10.15 -12.26 -0.79
C LYS A 190 9.21 -11.32 -1.54
N SER A 191 8.04 -11.08 -0.96
CA SER A 191 7.06 -10.13 -1.48
C SER A 191 7.62 -8.70 -1.50
N SER A 192 7.00 -7.79 -2.25
CA SER A 192 7.42 -6.38 -2.28
C SER A 192 7.35 -5.74 -0.89
N LEU A 193 6.32 -6.06 -0.08
CA LEU A 193 6.19 -5.55 1.28
C LEU A 193 7.31 -6.09 2.19
N GLN A 194 7.59 -7.39 2.12
CA GLN A 194 8.66 -8.01 2.90
C GLN A 194 10.04 -7.43 2.52
N LYS A 195 10.26 -7.15 1.23
CA LYS A 195 11.48 -6.45 0.77
C LYS A 195 11.58 -5.04 1.34
N LEU A 196 10.48 -4.29 1.40
CA LEU A 196 10.44 -2.98 2.07
C LEU A 196 10.78 -3.08 3.55
N ILE A 197 10.29 -4.10 4.24
CA ILE A 197 10.60 -4.38 5.66
C ILE A 197 12.10 -4.63 5.83
N MET A 198 12.69 -5.48 4.98
CA MET A 198 14.14 -5.74 5.00
C MET A 198 14.94 -4.48 4.69
N MET A 199 14.53 -3.69 3.70
CA MET A 199 15.16 -2.41 3.37
C MET A 199 15.12 -1.42 4.55
N ARG A 200 14.01 -1.36 5.29
CA ARG A 200 13.88 -0.48 6.46
C ARG A 200 14.87 -0.84 7.56
N ALA A 201 15.20 -2.13 7.73
CA ALA A 201 16.22 -2.56 8.69
C ALA A 201 17.65 -2.33 8.19
N LEU A 202 17.93 -2.64 6.92
CA LEU A 202 19.28 -2.65 6.38
C LEU A 202 19.76 -1.26 5.94
N ARG A 203 18.90 -0.50 5.26
CA ARG A 203 19.20 0.81 4.65
C ARG A 203 18.00 1.76 4.76
N PRO A 204 17.67 2.20 5.98
CA PRO A 204 16.53 3.09 6.23
C PRO A 204 16.62 4.42 5.45
N ASP A 205 17.83 4.89 5.16
CA ASP A 205 18.11 6.09 4.35
C ASP A 205 17.61 5.97 2.89
N ARG A 206 17.43 4.74 2.39
CA ARG A 206 16.98 4.46 1.01
C ARG A 206 15.49 4.19 0.90
N MET A 207 14.73 4.27 2.01
CA MET A 207 13.30 3.95 2.03
C MET A 207 12.47 4.78 1.05
N THR A 208 12.81 6.05 0.85
CA THR A 208 12.10 6.91 -0.10
C THR A 208 12.25 6.45 -1.54
N TYR A 209 13.37 5.81 -1.88
CA TYR A 209 13.60 5.22 -3.20
C TYR A 209 12.97 3.85 -3.32
N ALA A 210 13.01 3.04 -2.25
CA ALA A 210 12.42 1.70 -2.24
C ALA A 210 10.88 1.72 -2.35
N VAL A 211 10.22 2.75 -1.80
CA VAL A 211 8.76 2.92 -1.84
C VAL A 211 8.26 3.51 -3.17
N ARG A 212 9.12 4.18 -3.93
CA ARG A 212 8.80 4.77 -5.25
C ARG A 212 8.72 3.72 -6.33
#